data_AF-A0A5C1AMM8-F1
#
_entry.id   AF-A0A5C1AMM8-F1
#
_cell.length_a   1.000
_cell.length_b   1.000
_cell.length_c   1.000
_cell.angle_alpha   90.00
_cell.angle_beta   90.00
_cell.angle_gamma   90.00
#
_symmetry.space_group_name_H-M   'P 1'
#
loop_
_entity.id
_entity.type
_entity.pdbx_description
1 polymer ?
#
loop_
_entity_poly.entity_id
_entity_poly.type
_entity_poly.pdbx_seq_one_letter_code
_entity_poly.pdbx_strand_id
1 'polypeptide(L)'
;MSLRVNNLPAGATVADLWELFHPFGRVAWAAIRGIPLPKGDPPGVGYVDLATGGAAAICALDGSDYRGRRLAVREADLNDLEAG
;
A
#
# COMPACT_ATOMS: atom_id res chain seq x y z
N MET A 1 -1.64 9.70 -8.57
CA MET A 1 -2.77 9.49 -7.64
C MET A 1 -2.21 8.64 -6.53
N SER A 2 -2.19 9.21 -5.33
CA SER A 2 -1.50 8.59 -4.22
C SER A 2 -2.47 7.67 -3.49
N LEU A 3 -1.98 6.47 -3.17
CA LEU A 3 -2.74 5.40 -2.54
C LEU A 3 -2.00 4.97 -1.27
N ARG A 4 -2.79 4.70 -0.24
CA ARG A 4 -2.33 4.16 1.04
C ARG A 4 -2.81 2.74 1.19
N VAL A 5 -1.91 1.86 1.57
CA VAL A 5 -2.14 0.43 1.78
C VAL A 5 -1.91 0.13 3.26
N ASN A 6 -2.97 -0.15 4.00
CA ASN A 6 -2.88 -0.55 5.41
C ASN A 6 -3.01 -2.08 5.55
N ASN A 7 -2.63 -2.57 6.73
CA ASN A 7 -2.69 -3.98 7.10
C ASN A 7 -1.77 -4.89 6.26
N LEU A 8 -0.65 -4.35 5.79
CA LEU A 8 0.34 -5.16 5.10
C LEU A 8 0.93 -6.23 6.03
N PRO A 9 1.25 -7.43 5.50
CA PRO A 9 1.92 -8.48 6.27
C PRO A 9 3.35 -8.11 6.65
N ALA A 10 3.80 -8.72 7.74
CA ALA A 10 5.19 -8.75 8.18
C ALA A 10 6.08 -9.32 7.06
N GLY A 11 6.83 -8.47 6.36
CA GLY A 11 7.62 -8.87 5.21
C GLY A 11 7.02 -8.53 3.84
N ALA A 12 5.97 -7.71 3.79
CA ALA A 12 5.66 -6.97 2.56
C ALA A 12 6.83 -6.03 2.24
N THR A 13 7.26 -6.03 0.98
CA THR A 13 8.34 -5.18 0.48
C THR A 13 7.80 -4.18 -0.54
N VAL A 14 8.60 -3.16 -0.85
CA VAL A 14 8.25 -2.20 -1.90
C VAL A 14 8.01 -2.93 -3.22
N ALA A 15 8.79 -3.97 -3.54
CA ALA A 15 8.59 -4.77 -4.75
C ALA A 15 7.18 -5.42 -4.79
N ASP A 16 6.68 -5.95 -3.66
CA ASP A 16 5.32 -6.49 -3.58
C ASP A 16 4.26 -5.43 -3.93
N LEU A 17 4.44 -4.17 -3.50
CA LEU A 17 3.55 -3.08 -3.88
C LEU A 17 3.62 -2.80 -5.38
N TRP A 18 4.81 -2.82 -5.98
CA TRP A 18 4.92 -2.65 -7.42
C TRP A 18 4.18 -3.75 -8.17
N GLU A 19 4.34 -5.01 -7.77
CA GLU A 19 3.68 -6.15 -8.41
C GLU A 19 2.16 -6.13 -8.24
N LEU A 20 1.66 -5.76 -7.06
CA LEU A 20 0.24 -5.64 -6.76
C LEU A 20 -0.45 -4.53 -7.59
N PHE A 21 0.24 -3.40 -7.78
CA PHE A 21 -0.37 -2.20 -8.39
C PHE A 21 -0.08 -2.06 -9.90
N HIS A 22 1.00 -2.68 -10.41
CA HIS A 22 1.35 -2.81 -11.82
C HIS A 22 0.18 -3.17 -12.76
N PRO A 23 -0.67 -4.18 -12.47
CA PRO A 23 -1.73 -4.58 -13.41
C PRO A 23 -2.84 -3.53 -13.55
N PHE A 24 -2.97 -2.60 -12.60
CA PHE A 24 -3.98 -1.54 -12.64
C PHE A 24 -3.48 -0.28 -13.34
N GLY A 25 -2.17 -0.02 -13.30
CA GLY A 25 -1.58 1.13 -13.96
C GLY A 25 -0.09 1.29 -13.69
N ARG A 26 0.48 2.37 -14.22
CA ARG A 26 1.90 2.65 -14.08
C ARG A 26 2.20 3.20 -12.69
N VAL A 27 2.92 2.43 -11.89
CA VAL A 27 3.48 2.87 -10.60
C VAL A 27 4.59 3.90 -10.86
N ALA A 28 4.42 5.10 -10.33
CA ALA A 28 5.42 6.16 -10.37
C ALA A 28 6.37 6.07 -9.19
N TRP A 29 5.83 5.75 -8.00
CA TRP A 29 6.59 5.63 -6.76
C TRP A 29 5.91 4.67 -5.80
N ALA A 30 6.69 4.00 -4.95
CA ALA A 30 6.14 3.26 -3.82
C ALA A 30 7.13 3.26 -2.65
N ALA A 31 6.61 3.27 -1.43
CA ALA A 31 7.37 3.13 -0.20
C ALA A 31 6.59 2.38 0.86
N ILE A 32 7.29 1.75 1.79
CA ILE A 32 6.70 1.16 2.98
C ILE A 32 7.21 1.94 4.18
N ARG A 33 6.26 2.45 4.98
CA ARG A 33 6.50 3.08 6.27
C ARG A 33 5.92 2.17 7.35
N GLY A 34 6.79 1.63 8.19
CA GLY A 34 6.42 0.81 9.34
C GLY A 34 7.31 1.16 10.52
N ILE A 35 6.69 1.35 11.69
CA ILE A 35 7.45 1.51 12.93
C ILE A 35 7.79 0.09 13.40
N PRO A 36 9.06 -0.31 13.54
CA PRO A 36 9.36 -1.59 14.15
C PRO A 36 8.87 -1.58 15.61
N LEU A 37 7.87 -2.41 15.93
CA LEU A 37 7.41 -2.57 17.31
C LEU A 37 8.31 -3.60 18.02
N PRO A 38 8.65 -3.38 19.29
CA PRO A 38 9.49 -4.30 20.06
C PRO A 38 8.80 -5.63 20.41
N LYS A 39 7.48 -5.74 20.20
CA LYS A 39 6.72 -6.95 20.52
C LYS A 39 5.61 -7.16 19.48
N GLY A 40 5.91 -8.01 18.49
CA GLY A 40 5.02 -8.32 17.38
C GLY A 40 5.28 -7.44 16.16
N ASP A 41 5.09 -8.03 14.99
CA ASP A 41 5.30 -7.36 13.71
C ASP A 41 4.07 -6.46 13.40
N PRO A 42 4.20 -5.13 13.52
CA PRO A 42 3.09 -4.23 13.29
C PRO A 42 2.62 -4.36 11.83
N PRO A 43 1.33 -4.13 11.56
CA PRO A 43 0.90 -3.95 10.18
C PRO A 43 1.67 -2.79 9.56
N GLY A 44 2.48 -3.09 8.54
CA GLY A 44 3.15 -2.06 7.75
C GLY A 44 2.13 -1.19 7.02
N VAL A 45 2.44 0.09 6.84
CA VAL A 45 1.67 0.98 5.97
C VAL A 45 2.47 1.22 4.71
N GLY A 46 1.89 0.89 3.56
CA GLY A 46 2.45 1.13 2.24
C GLY A 46 1.86 2.39 1.63
N TYR A 47 2.66 3.06 0.81
CA TYR A 47 2.28 4.20 0.01
C TYR A 47 2.67 3.92 -1.43
N VAL A 48 1.76 4.17 -2.36
CA VAL A 48 1.96 3.96 -3.80
C VAL A 48 1.42 5.16 -4.55
N ASP A 49 2.24 5.76 -5.41
CA ASP A 49 1.75 6.72 -6.40
C ASP A 49 1.53 6.01 -7.74
N LEU A 50 0.28 5.98 -8.17
CA LEU A 50 -0.13 5.47 -9.48
C LEU A 50 -0.37 6.63 -10.44
N ALA A 51 0.27 6.58 -11.61
CA ALA A 51 0.05 7.56 -12.67
C ALA A 51 -1.35 7.40 -13.31
N THR A 52 -1.85 6.18 -13.38
CA THR A 52 -3.18 5.83 -13.92
C THR A 52 -3.78 4.66 -13.15
N GLY A 53 -5.11 4.49 -13.20
CA GLY A 53 -5.77 3.29 -12.66
C GLY A 53 -5.89 3.22 -11.14
N GLY A 54 -5.65 4.31 -10.41
CA GLY A 54 -5.73 4.32 -8.95
C GLY A 54 -7.08 3.91 -8.38
N ALA A 55 -8.18 4.40 -8.96
CA ALA A 55 -9.53 4.01 -8.55
C ALA A 55 -9.84 2.51 -8.78
N ALA A 56 -9.35 1.94 -9.90
CA ALA A 56 -9.50 0.52 -10.19
C ALA A 56 -8.69 -0.35 -9.21
N ALA A 57 -7.46 0.08 -8.89
CA ALA A 57 -6.62 -0.57 -7.89
C ALA A 57 -7.29 -0.57 -6.51
N ILE A 58 -7.86 0.55 -6.06
CA ILE A 58 -8.62 0.63 -4.81
C ILE A 58 -9.79 -0.37 -4.83
N CYS A 59 -10.62 -0.33 -5.87
CA CYS A 59 -11.80 -1.18 -5.94
C CYS A 59 -11.47 -2.68 -5.95
N ALA A 60 -10.32 -3.06 -6.53
CA ALA A 60 -9.91 -4.46 -6.64
C ALA A 60 -9.11 -4.96 -5.43
N LEU A 61 -8.27 -4.10 -4.84
CA LEU A 61 -7.35 -4.49 -3.76
C LEU A 61 -7.91 -4.18 -2.36
N ASP A 62 -8.81 -3.21 -2.22
CA ASP A 62 -9.45 -2.94 -0.91
C ASP A 62 -10.29 -4.14 -0.47
N GLY A 63 -9.97 -4.68 0.70
CA GLY A 63 -10.60 -5.88 1.23
C GLY A 63 -10.11 -7.19 0.62
N SER A 64 -9.16 -7.15 -0.31
CA SER A 64 -8.55 -8.36 -0.89
C SER A 64 -7.65 -9.08 0.12
N ASP A 65 -7.61 -10.41 0.05
CA ASP A 65 -6.72 -11.19 0.91
C ASP A 65 -5.32 -11.24 0.30
N TYR A 66 -4.33 -10.80 1.08
CA TYR A 66 -2.92 -10.86 0.72
C TYR A 66 -2.14 -11.51 1.86
N ARG A 67 -1.61 -12.72 1.58
CA ARG A 67 -0.85 -13.53 2.54
C ARG A 67 -1.57 -13.72 3.88
N GLY A 68 -2.89 -13.92 3.85
CA GLY A 68 -3.71 -14.13 5.06
C GLY A 68 -4.05 -12.85 5.82
N ARG A 69 -3.84 -11.67 5.21
CA ARG A 69 -4.31 -10.39 5.73
C ARG A 69 -5.19 -9.70 4.70
N ARG A 70 -6.32 -9.14 5.14
CA ARG A 70 -7.11 -8.25 4.29
C ARG A 70 -6.39 -6.92 4.11
N LEU A 71 -5.99 -6.61 2.89
CA LEU A 71 -5.45 -5.29 2.56
C LEU A 71 -6.55 -4.24 2.67
N ALA A 72 -6.19 -3.05 3.15
CA ALA A 72 -7.07 -1.89 3.11
C ALA A 72 -6.42 -0.82 2.25
N VAL A 73 -6.94 -0.64 1.03
CA VAL A 73 -6.38 0.28 0.04
C VAL A 73 -7.29 1.48 -0.06
N ARG A 74 -6.74 2.67 0.18
CA ARG A 74 -7.48 3.92 0.16
C ARG A 74 -6.71 4.98 -0.61
N GLU A 75 -7.41 6.03 -1.03
CA GLU A 75 -6.75 7.24 -1.48
C GLU A 75 -5.90 7.81 -0.34
N ALA A 76 -4.66 8.17 -0.66
CA ALA A 76 -3.79 8.90 0.24
C ALA A 76 -3.95 10.39 -0.04
N ASP A 77 -4.32 11.14 0.97
CA ASP A 77 -4.24 12.60 0.93
C ASP A 77 -2.78 13.06 0.94
N LEU A 78 -2.50 14.20 0.30
CA LEU A 78 -1.16 14.79 0.24
C LEU A 78 -0.56 15.01 1.65
N ASN A 79 -1.40 15.34 2.64
CA ASN A 79 -1.01 15.49 4.04
C ASN A 79 -0.42 14.19 4.65
N ASP A 80 -0.84 13.02 4.19
CA ASP A 80 -0.36 11.73 4.71
C ASP A 80 1.06 11.40 4.19
N LEU A 81 1.46 12.01 3.08
CA LEU A 81 2.80 11.86 2.48
C LEU A 81 3.83 12.79 3.13
N GLU A 82 3.42 14.01 3.52
CA GLU A 82 4.29 15.00 4.17
C GLU A 82 4.46 14.75 5.68
N ALA A 83 3.61 13.94 6.29
CA ALA A 83 3.59 13.69 7.74
C ALA A 83 4.56 12.59 8.24
N GLY A 84 5.60 12.22 7.50
CA GLY A 84 6.55 11.21 7.98
C GLY A 84 7.94 11.28 7.40
#